data_AF-X1REU8-F1
#
_entry.id   AF-X1REU8-F1
#
_cell.length_a   1.000
_cell.length_b   1.000
_cell.length_c   1.000
_cell.angle_alpha   90.00
_cell.angle_beta   90.00
_cell.angle_gamma   90.00
#
_symmetry.space_group_name_H-M   'P 1'
#
loop_
_entity.id
_entity.type
_entity.pdbx_description
1 polymer ?
#
loop_
_entity_poly.entity_id
_entity_poly.type
_entity_poly.pdbx_seq_one_letter_code
_entity_poly.pdbx_strand_id
1 'polypeptide(L)'
;MVHVFYTPDCEHCMDILLDDIPKLQNKYRFTLKKYDIDILKNYTLLEEMEKGVKNIGEDLPVIFVGDSVFYGPKEVRKSLETTLKEFHFLRLSLQGKFYLNHQK
;
A
#
# COMPACT_ATOMS: atom_id res chain seq x y z
N MET A 1 -4.17 2.97 4.88
CA MET A 1 -3.28 1.90 5.40
C MET A 1 -2.56 1.33 4.20
N VAL A 2 -1.31 0.93 4.34
CA VAL A 2 -0.52 0.30 3.28
C VAL A 2 -0.23 -1.14 3.70
N HIS A 3 -0.63 -2.10 2.87
CA HIS A 3 -0.36 -3.53 3.08
C HIS A 3 0.68 -3.97 2.07
N VAL A 4 1.74 -4.63 2.54
CA VAL A 4 2.82 -5.15 1.68
C VAL A 4 2.94 -6.65 1.89
N PHE A 5 2.71 -7.41 0.84
CA PHE A 5 2.93 -8.85 0.77
C PHE A 5 4.28 -9.11 0.09
N TYR A 6 5.12 -9.91 0.73
CA TYR A 6 6.52 -10.14 0.32
C TYR A 6 7.00 -11.52 0.76
N THR A 7 8.14 -11.97 0.24
CA THR A 7 8.95 -13.06 0.83
C THR A 7 10.31 -12.48 1.26
N PRO A 8 10.94 -12.96 2.36
CA PRO A 8 12.24 -12.45 2.83
C PRO A 8 13.38 -12.57 1.81
N ASP A 9 13.35 -13.58 0.94
CA ASP A 9 14.41 -13.86 -0.04
C ASP A 9 14.23 -13.10 -1.37
N CYS A 10 13.21 -12.23 -1.46
CA CYS A 10 12.97 -11.37 -2.61
C CYS A 10 13.73 -10.05 -2.47
N GLU A 11 14.85 -9.91 -3.20
CA GLU A 11 15.71 -8.71 -3.18
C GLU A 11 14.92 -7.41 -3.41
N HIS A 12 14.11 -7.37 -4.47
CA HIS A 12 13.30 -6.19 -4.79
C HIS A 12 12.24 -5.85 -3.74
N CYS A 13 11.73 -6.85 -3.02
CA CYS A 13 10.81 -6.63 -1.92
C CYS A 13 11.52 -5.94 -0.76
N MET A 14 12.74 -6.37 -0.46
CA MET A 14 13.56 -5.82 0.61
C MET A 14 14.02 -4.40 0.27
N ASP A 15 14.40 -4.11 -0.98
CA ASP A 15 14.67 -2.73 -1.43
C ASP A 15 13.48 -1.81 -1.16
N ILE A 16 12.27 -2.25 -1.53
CA ILE A 16 11.07 -1.46 -1.32
C ILE A 16 10.77 -1.27 0.17
N LEU A 17 10.89 -2.32 0.97
CA LEU A 17 10.59 -2.27 2.40
C LEU A 17 11.62 -1.47 3.22
N LEU A 18 12.89 -1.52 2.85
CA LEU A 18 13.99 -0.94 3.60
C LEU A 18 14.39 0.46 3.12
N ASP A 19 14.08 0.82 1.87
CA ASP A 19 14.44 2.11 1.30
C ASP A 19 13.21 2.93 0.85
N ASP A 20 12.42 2.40 -0.09
CA ASP A 20 11.33 3.17 -0.70
C ASP A 20 10.21 3.51 0.30
N ILE A 21 9.76 2.54 1.11
CA ILE A 21 8.70 2.74 2.11
C ILE A 21 9.11 3.75 3.19
N PRO A 22 10.30 3.66 3.83
CA PRO A 22 10.75 4.68 4.77
C PRO A 22 10.80 6.10 4.17
N LYS A 23 11.27 6.25 2.93
CA LYS A 23 11.25 7.55 2.22
C LYS A 23 9.81 8.08 2.08
N LEU A 24 8.85 7.22 1.76
CA LEU A 24 7.43 7.61 1.68
C LEU A 24 6.83 7.94 3.04
N GLN A 25 7.20 7.24 4.12
CA GLN A 25 6.74 7.53 5.48
C GLN A 25 7.23 8.89 5.99
N ASN A 26 8.38 9.36 5.52
CA ASN A 26 8.87 10.70 5.81
C ASN A 26 8.01 11.81 5.15
N LYS A 27 7.36 11.51 4.02
CA LYS A 27 6.52 12.46 3.27
C LYS A 27 5.04 12.37 3.63
N TYR A 28 4.55 11.16 3.90
CA TYR A 28 3.12 10.87 4.05
C TYR A 28 2.86 10.06 5.32
N ARG A 29 1.79 10.40 6.04
CA ARG A 29 1.37 9.63 7.22
C ARG A 29 0.52 8.42 6.82
N PHE A 30 1.07 7.21 7.01
CA PHE A 30 0.31 5.96 6.89
C PHE A 30 0.84 4.87 7.83
N THR A 31 -0.07 3.97 8.22
CA THR A 31 0.29 2.71 8.89
C THR A 31 0.70 1.69 7.83
N LEU A 32 1.84 1.04 8.06
CA LEU A 32 2.34 -0.06 7.26
C LEU A 32 2.01 -1.41 7.93
N LYS A 33 1.50 -2.37 7.17
CA LYS A 33 1.41 -3.78 7.55
C LYS A 33 2.19 -4.61 6.56
N LYS A 34 2.99 -5.55 7.07
CA LYS A 34 3.87 -6.42 6.29
C LYS A 34 3.44 -7.86 6.48
N TYR A 35 3.40 -8.61 5.39
CA TYR A 35 2.91 -9.98 5.36
C TYR A 35 3.91 -10.84 4.57
N ASP A 36 4.63 -11.68 5.30
CA ASP A 36 5.47 -12.71 4.70
C ASP A 36 4.57 -13.80 4.12
N ILE A 37 4.55 -13.96 2.80
CA ILE A 37 3.67 -14.92 2.11
C ILE A 37 4.17 -16.37 2.18
N ASP A 38 5.39 -16.61 2.66
CA ASP A 38 5.85 -17.97 2.97
C ASP A 38 5.07 -18.55 4.17
N ILE A 39 4.41 -17.67 4.95
CA ILE A 39 3.44 -18.04 5.96
C ILE A 39 2.07 -18.23 5.29
N LEU A 40 1.57 -19.48 5.26
CA LEU A 40 0.30 -19.86 4.61
C LEU A 40 -0.88 -18.92 4.93
N LYS A 41 -1.03 -18.49 6.20
CA LYS A 41 -2.11 -17.57 6.60
C LYS A 41 -2.05 -16.24 5.86
N ASN A 42 -0.85 -15.71 5.61
CA ASN A 42 -0.66 -14.46 4.90
C ASN A 42 -0.86 -14.63 3.40
N TYR A 43 -0.47 -15.78 2.85
CA TYR A 43 -0.78 -16.15 1.47
C TYR A 43 -2.30 -16.20 1.24
N THR A 44 -3.06 -16.86 2.12
CA THR A 44 -4.53 -16.88 2.04
C THR A 44 -5.13 -15.48 2.17
N LEU A 45 -4.55 -14.62 3.00
CA LEU A 45 -4.99 -13.21 3.10
C LEU A 45 -4.76 -12.45 1.79
N LEU A 46 -3.65 -12.70 1.08
CA LEU A 46 -3.40 -12.11 -0.24
C LEU A 46 -4.49 -12.54 -1.22
N GLU A 47 -4.75 -13.85 -1.33
CA GLU A 47 -5.82 -14.39 -2.21
C GLU A 47 -7.19 -13.77 -1.88
N GLU A 48 -7.50 -13.59 -0.60
CA GLU A 48 -8.76 -12.96 -0.17
C GLU A 48 -8.85 -11.49 -0.60
N MET A 49 -7.77 -10.72 -0.47
CA MET A 49 -7.72 -9.32 -0.90
C MET A 49 -7.79 -9.18 -2.42
N GLU A 50 -7.40 -10.20 -3.18
CA GLU A 50 -7.41 -10.21 -4.64
C GLU A 50 -8.75 -10.60 -5.28
N LYS A 51 -9.72 -11.13 -4.51
CA LYS A 51 -11.03 -11.58 -5.03
C LYS A 51 -11.83 -10.52 -5.82
N GLY A 52 -11.53 -9.23 -5.65
CA GLY A 52 -12.15 -8.12 -6.38
C GLY A 52 -11.26 -7.47 -7.45
N VAL A 53 -10.03 -7.96 -7.62
CA VAL A 53 -9.04 -7.39 -8.54
C VAL A 53 -9.26 -7.97 -9.93
N LYS A 54 -9.43 -7.10 -10.94
CA LYS A 54 -9.70 -7.54 -12.33
C LYS A 54 -8.52 -8.26 -12.97
N ASN A 55 -7.31 -7.77 -12.72
CA ASN A 55 -6.07 -8.31 -13.29
C ASN A 55 -5.09 -8.53 -12.14
N ILE A 56 -4.92 -9.79 -11.75
CA ILE A 56 -3.93 -10.20 -10.74
C ILE A 56 -2.57 -10.29 -11.44
N GLY A 57 -1.56 -9.68 -10.84
CA GLY A 57 -0.17 -9.83 -11.26
C GLY A 57 0.54 -10.95 -10.50
N GLU A 58 1.66 -11.42 -11.04
CA GLU A 58 2.43 -12.53 -10.46
C GLU A 58 3.69 -12.05 -9.71
N ASP A 59 4.02 -10.76 -9.81
CA ASP A 59 5.26 -10.19 -9.30
C ASP A 59 5.15 -9.68 -7.85
N LEU A 60 6.18 -9.95 -7.06
CA LEU A 60 6.35 -9.40 -5.71
C LEU A 60 7.22 -8.14 -5.69
N PRO A 61 7.00 -7.23 -4.71
CA PRO A 61 5.95 -7.29 -3.68
C PRO A 61 4.57 -6.93 -4.24
N VAL A 62 3.50 -7.39 -3.57
CA VAL A 62 2.13 -6.91 -3.82
C VAL A 62 1.78 -5.86 -2.78
N ILE A 63 1.39 -4.66 -3.21
CA ILE A 63 1.09 -3.54 -2.31
C ILE A 63 -0.34 -3.05 -2.51
N PHE A 64 -1.13 -3.06 -1.44
CA PHE A 64 -2.47 -2.49 -1.40
C PHE A 64 -2.51 -1.15 -0.68
N VAL A 65 -3.19 -0.17 -1.28
CA VAL A 65 -3.49 1.15 -0.71
C VAL A 65 -4.94 1.52 -1.03
N GLY A 66 -5.82 1.39 -0.03
CA GLY A 66 -7.26 1.52 -0.27
C GLY A 66 -7.74 0.46 -1.27
N ASP A 67 -8.38 0.89 -2.34
CA ASP A 67 -8.86 0.00 -3.42
C ASP A 67 -7.83 -0.21 -4.54
N SER A 68 -6.63 0.38 -4.42
CA SER A 68 -5.53 0.20 -5.38
C SER A 68 -4.61 -0.94 -4.97
N VAL A 69 -4.13 -1.69 -5.95
CA VAL A 69 -3.12 -2.75 -5.81
C VAL A 69 -2.02 -2.55 -6.86
N PHE A 70 -0.77 -2.84 -6.48
CA PHE A 70 0.39 -2.79 -7.36
C PHE A 70 1.21 -4.07 -7.25
N TYR A 71 1.64 -4.59 -8.39
CA TYR A 71 2.40 -5.84 -8.50
C TYR A 71 3.83 -5.57 -8.98
N GLY A 72 4.80 -6.06 -8.22
CA GLY A 72 6.20 -5.96 -8.58
C GLY A 72 6.81 -4.57 -8.42
N PRO A 73 8.15 -4.47 -8.49
CA PRO A 73 8.86 -3.23 -8.15
C PRO A 73 8.62 -2.10 -9.14
N LYS A 74 8.40 -2.43 -10.42
CA LYS A 74 8.16 -1.44 -11.47
C LYS A 74 6.86 -0.69 -11.26
N GLU A 75 5.78 -1.41 -10.96
CA GLU A 75 4.48 -0.78 -10.74
C GLU A 75 4.46 0.01 -9.43
N VAL A 76 5.01 -0.57 -8.36
CA VAL A 76 5.14 0.08 -7.06
C VAL A 76 5.83 1.43 -7.19
N ARG A 77 7.02 1.47 -7.80
CA ARG A 77 7.80 2.72 -7.94
C ARG A 77 7.15 3.73 -8.87
N LYS A 78 6.32 3.28 -9.83
CA LYS A 78 5.60 4.16 -10.75
C LYS A 78 4.38 4.82 -10.09
N SER A 79 3.66 4.09 -9.23
CA SER A 79 2.28 4.47 -8.87
C SER A 79 2.09 4.77 -7.37
N LEU A 80 2.84 4.14 -6.48
CA LEU A 80 2.55 4.17 -5.03
C LEU A 80 2.56 5.58 -4.44
N GLU A 81 3.56 6.40 -4.77
CA GLU A 81 3.66 7.78 -4.23
C GLU A 81 2.48 8.64 -4.67
N THR A 82 2.08 8.56 -5.94
CA THR A 82 0.95 9.31 -6.49
C THR A 82 -0.34 8.94 -5.77
N THR A 83 -0.59 7.64 -5.57
CA THR A 83 -1.77 7.17 -4.83
C THR A 83 -1.75 7.63 -3.37
N LEU A 84 -0.61 7.54 -2.67
CA LEU A 84 -0.49 8.05 -1.30
C LEU A 84 -0.77 9.56 -1.21
N LYS A 85 -0.32 10.34 -2.20
CA LYS A 85 -0.58 11.77 -2.29
C LYS A 85 -2.08 12.07 -2.46
N GLU A 86 -2.79 11.32 -3.31
CA GLU A 86 -4.23 11.44 -3.50
C GLU A 86 -5.00 11.14 -2.20
N PHE A 87 -4.67 10.04 -1.52
CA PHE A 87 -5.27 9.68 -0.24
C PHE A 87 -5.00 10.73 0.85
N HIS A 88 -3.79 11.29 0.88
CA HIS A 88 -3.43 12.35 1.81
C HIS A 88 -4.28 13.61 1.58
N PHE A 89 -4.41 14.04 0.32
CA PHE A 89 -5.21 15.21 -0.04
C PHE A 89 -6.71 15.01 0.26
N LEU A 90 -7.25 13.84 -0.06
CA LEU A 90 -8.65 13.50 0.23
C LEU A 90 -8.92 13.55 1.74
N ARG A 91 -8.02 12.98 2.55
CA ARG A 91 -8.13 13.02 4.02
C ARG A 91 -8.13 14.44 4.56
N LEU A 92 -7.21 15.30 4.11
CA LEU A 92 -7.17 16.71 4.53
C LEU A 92 -8.45 17.46 4.13
N SER A 93 -8.97 17.20 2.92
CA SER A 93 -10.21 17.82 2.44
C SER A 93 -11.43 17.39 3.27
N LEU A 94 -11.51 16.12 3.66
CA LEU A 94 -12.58 15.61 4.53
C LEU A 94 -12.49 16.18 5.95
N GLN A 95 -11.27 16.27 6.50
CA GLN A 95 -11.05 16.89 7.81
C GLN A 95 -11.47 18.37 7.80
N GLY A 96 -11.09 19.14 6.78
CA GLY A 96 -11.50 20.54 6.63
C GLY A 96 -13.02 20.72 6.57
N LYS A 97 -13.73 19.87 5.83
CA LYS A 97 -15.20 19.87 5.78
C LYS A 97 -15.86 19.51 7.12
N PHE A 98 -15.29 18.56 7.85
CA PHE A 98 -15.77 18.18 9.18
C PHE A 98 -15.63 19.34 10.18
N TYR A 99 -14.50 20.03 10.19
CA TYR A 99 -14.29 21.20 11.06
C TYR A 99 -15.28 22.34 10.78
N LEU A 100 -15.61 22.60 9.50
CA LEU A 100 -16.56 23.66 9.12
C LEU A 100 -18.02 23.32 9.46
N ASN A 101 -18.40 22.05 9.42
CA ASN A 101 -19.79 21.63 9.68
C ASN A 101 -20.14 21.52 11.17
N HIS A 102 -19.15 21.52 12.07
CA HIS A 102 -19.36 21.43 13.52
C HIS A 102 -19.23 22.79 14.26
N GLN A 103 -19.16 23.91 13.53
CA GLN A 103 -19.19 25.27 14.08
C GLN A 103 -20.55 25.99 13.89
N LYS A 104 -21.63 25.25 13.58
CA LYS A 104 -23.01 25.77 13.56
C LYS A 104 -23.86 25.12 14.63
#